data_AF-A0A937YT00-F1
#
_entry.id   AF-A0A937YT00-F1
#
_cell.length_a   1.000
_cell.length_b   1.000
_cell.length_c   1.000
_cell.angle_alpha   90.00
_cell.angle_beta   90.00
_cell.angle_gamma   90.00
#
_symmetry.space_group_name_H-M   'P 1'
#
loop_
_entity.id
_entity.type
_entity.pdbx_description
1 polymer ?
#
loop_
_entity_poly.entity_id
_entity_poly.type
_entity_poly.pdbx_seq_one_letter_code
_entity_poly.pdbx_strand_id
1 'polypeptide(L)'
;MRAFGRSLFLLIVAGAFAGSFMVVGAQDEKKAEYVGAEGCLCHADPVHKSWQLSKHARAFELLKLAGQEKNEKCLACHTTGYGQGGYGTAGVEANLEGVQCEECHGPAGDHVEKMDKDLITRTPSAMVCARCHMEKSIHARP
;
A
#
# COMPACT_ATOMS: atom_id res chain seq x y z
N MET A 1 65.48 52.24 18.52
CA MET A 1 65.16 53.28 17.52
C MET A 1 64.56 52.59 16.31
N ARG A 2 63.39 53.06 15.87
CA ARG A 2 62.90 53.18 14.47
C ARG A 2 63.26 52.08 13.44
N ALA A 3 62.43 51.67 12.48
CA ALA A 3 61.04 51.82 12.09
C ALA A 3 60.97 51.24 10.63
N PHE A 4 59.81 50.74 10.17
CA PHE A 4 59.40 50.53 8.75
C PHE A 4 60.09 49.39 7.97
N GLY A 5 59.41 48.59 7.14
CA GLY A 5 58.01 48.59 6.73
C GLY A 5 57.76 47.60 5.58
N ARG A 6 56.53 47.07 5.55
CA ARG A 6 55.72 46.76 4.37
C ARG A 6 56.35 45.90 3.26
N SER A 7 55.90 44.65 3.17
CA SER A 7 55.31 44.22 1.89
C SER A 7 54.18 43.23 2.10
N LEU A 8 52.99 43.79 1.88
CA LEU A 8 51.70 43.18 1.69
C LEU A 8 51.73 42.22 0.50
N PHE A 9 51.43 40.94 0.71
CA PHE A 9 50.87 40.09 -0.35
C PHE A 9 49.74 39.25 0.26
N LEU A 10 48.59 39.90 0.42
CA LEU A 10 47.30 39.24 0.55
C LEU A 10 46.96 38.59 -0.79
N LEU A 11 47.08 37.27 -0.89
CA LEU A 11 46.33 36.48 -1.87
C LEU A 11 45.34 35.61 -1.11
N ILE A 12 44.19 36.23 -0.85
CA ILE A 12 42.95 35.55 -0.49
C ILE A 12 42.53 34.71 -1.69
N VAL A 13 42.76 33.40 -1.67
CA VAL A 13 42.03 32.47 -2.53
C VAL A 13 40.80 32.03 -1.74
N ALA A 14 39.75 32.85 -1.81
CA ALA A 14 38.41 32.46 -1.40
C ALA A 14 37.89 31.44 -2.41
N GLY A 15 38.27 30.17 -2.23
CA GLY A 15 37.72 29.04 -2.98
C GLY A 15 36.29 28.80 -2.52
N ALA A 16 35.33 29.37 -3.27
CA ALA A 16 33.92 29.11 -3.12
C ALA A 16 33.62 27.62 -3.43
N PHE A 17 33.61 26.78 -2.39
CA PHE A 17 32.88 25.51 -2.45
C PHE A 17 31.39 25.85 -2.34
N ALA A 18 30.82 26.28 -3.47
CA ALA A 18 29.38 26.28 -3.67
C ALA A 18 28.91 24.83 -3.48
N GLY A 19 28.36 24.54 -2.30
CA GLY A 19 27.83 23.23 -1.96
C GLY A 19 26.82 22.81 -3.03
N SER A 20 27.12 21.73 -3.74
CA SER A 20 26.16 21.02 -4.55
C SER A 20 25.07 20.49 -3.62
N PHE A 21 24.02 21.30 -3.43
CA PHE A 21 22.73 20.80 -2.96
C PHE A 21 22.25 19.81 -4.02
N MET A 22 22.49 18.52 -3.79
CA MET A 22 21.77 17.49 -4.51
C MET A 22 20.30 17.64 -4.13
N VAL A 23 19.54 18.25 -5.03
CA VAL A 23 18.08 18.18 -5.00
C VAL A 23 17.74 16.73 -5.29
N VAL A 24 17.60 15.93 -4.24
CA VAL A 24 16.94 14.62 -4.34
C VAL A 24 15.50 14.93 -4.73
N GLY A 25 15.18 14.73 -6.01
CA GLY A 25 13.80 14.84 -6.49
C GLY A 25 12.95 13.85 -5.71
N ALA A 26 11.88 14.33 -5.10
CA ALA A 26 10.83 13.48 -4.55
C ALA A 26 10.33 12.57 -5.68
N GLN A 27 10.57 11.27 -5.57
CA GLN A 27 9.88 10.29 -6.40
C GLN A 27 8.42 10.32 -5.93
N ASP A 28 7.51 10.75 -6.79
CA ASP A 28 6.07 10.64 -6.54
C ASP A 28 5.75 9.14 -6.46
N GLU A 29 5.60 8.63 -5.24
CA GLU A 29 5.32 7.23 -5.00
C GLU A 29 3.89 6.97 -5.47
N LYS A 30 3.70 6.36 -6.66
CA LYS A 30 2.36 6.02 -7.18
C LYS A 30 1.64 5.22 -6.09
N LYS A 31 0.59 5.82 -5.51
CA LYS A 31 -0.20 5.20 -4.44
C LYS A 31 -0.76 3.86 -4.93
N ALA A 32 -0.77 2.85 -4.04
CA ALA A 32 -1.41 1.57 -4.29
C ALA A 32 -2.85 1.78 -4.79
N GLU A 33 -3.13 1.24 -5.97
CA GLU A 33 -4.40 1.40 -6.67
C GLU A 33 -5.16 0.07 -6.66
N TYR A 34 -6.24 0.04 -5.88
CA TYR A 34 -7.12 -1.10 -5.75
C TYR A 34 -8.31 -0.92 -6.70
N VAL A 35 -8.58 -1.93 -7.52
CA VAL A 35 -9.65 -1.90 -8.53
C VAL A 35 -10.90 -2.68 -8.11
N GLY A 36 -10.81 -3.44 -7.01
CA GLY A 36 -11.86 -4.31 -6.52
C GLY A 36 -12.04 -5.56 -7.36
N ALA A 37 -12.90 -6.46 -6.88
CA ALA A 37 -13.22 -7.71 -7.55
C ALA A 37 -13.83 -7.48 -8.94
N GLU A 38 -14.58 -6.39 -9.14
CA GLU A 38 -15.14 -6.00 -10.44
C GLU A 38 -14.05 -5.66 -11.46
N GLY A 39 -12.93 -5.07 -11.03
CA GLY A 39 -11.76 -4.85 -11.89
C GLY A 39 -11.08 -6.15 -12.35
N CYS A 40 -11.40 -7.27 -11.70
CA CYS A 40 -10.80 -8.58 -11.98
C CYS A 40 -11.67 -9.49 -12.89
N LEU A 41 -12.75 -8.97 -13.51
CA LEU A 41 -13.71 -9.79 -14.27
C LEU A 41 -13.16 -10.42 -15.56
N CYS A 42 -11.96 -10.03 -16.02
CA CYS A 42 -11.21 -10.83 -17.02
C CYS A 42 -10.96 -12.27 -16.53
N HIS A 43 -11.02 -12.50 -15.22
CA HIS A 43 -10.94 -13.80 -14.55
C HIS A 43 -12.30 -14.29 -14.03
N ALA A 44 -13.40 -13.99 -14.72
CA ALA A 44 -14.77 -14.30 -14.28
C ALA A 44 -15.00 -15.79 -13.92
N ASP A 45 -14.50 -16.72 -14.74
CA ASP A 45 -14.73 -18.16 -14.57
C ASP A 45 -13.39 -18.93 -14.71
N PRO A 46 -13.01 -19.81 -13.75
CA PRO A 46 -13.72 -20.14 -12.51
C PRO A 46 -13.38 -19.22 -11.34
N VAL A 47 -12.41 -18.32 -11.49
CA VAL A 47 -11.77 -17.64 -10.36
C VAL A 47 -12.75 -16.74 -9.62
N HIS A 48 -13.37 -15.77 -10.29
CA HIS A 48 -14.30 -14.86 -9.64
C HIS A 48 -15.53 -15.59 -9.09
N LYS A 49 -16.13 -16.51 -9.88
CA LYS A 49 -17.26 -17.34 -9.41
C LYS A 49 -16.93 -18.14 -8.15
N SER A 50 -15.75 -18.75 -8.09
CA SER A 50 -15.31 -19.50 -6.91
C SER A 50 -15.09 -18.58 -5.71
N TRP A 51 -14.50 -17.40 -5.92
CA TRP A 51 -14.27 -16.42 -4.87
C TRP A 51 -15.60 -15.90 -4.29
N GLN A 52 -16.57 -15.55 -5.13
CA GLN A 52 -17.90 -15.06 -4.69
C GLN A 52 -18.62 -16.04 -3.75
N LEU A 53 -18.40 -17.35 -3.93
CA LEU A 53 -18.98 -18.38 -3.08
C LEU A 53 -18.21 -18.63 -1.79
N SER A 54 -17.04 -18.01 -1.60
CA SER A 54 -16.18 -18.23 -0.44
C SER A 54 -16.60 -17.43 0.79
N LYS A 55 -16.03 -17.80 1.95
CA LYS A 55 -16.17 -17.01 3.20
C LYS A 55 -15.44 -15.66 3.12
N HIS A 56 -14.39 -15.56 2.30
CA HIS A 56 -13.63 -14.32 2.13
C HIS A 56 -14.48 -13.23 1.48
N ALA A 57 -15.22 -13.57 0.41
CA ALA A 57 -16.15 -12.63 -0.23
C ALA A 57 -17.23 -12.11 0.73
N ARG A 58 -17.67 -12.93 1.69
CA ARG A 58 -18.72 -12.58 2.67
C ARG A 58 -18.18 -12.09 4.01
N ALA A 59 -16.87 -11.86 4.13
CA ALA A 59 -16.25 -11.54 5.42
C ALA A 59 -16.84 -10.28 6.05
N PHE A 60 -17.17 -9.26 5.24
CA PHE A 60 -17.71 -7.99 5.72
C PHE A 60 -19.16 -8.08 6.20
N GLU A 61 -19.98 -8.96 5.60
CA GLU A 61 -21.36 -9.15 6.03
C GLU A 61 -21.45 -9.57 7.51
N LEU A 62 -20.49 -10.38 7.97
CA LEU A 62 -20.40 -10.77 9.38
C LEU A 62 -20.13 -9.58 10.30
N LEU A 63 -19.41 -8.56 9.83
CA LEU A 63 -19.22 -7.33 10.61
C LEU A 63 -20.51 -6.53 10.70
N LYS A 64 -21.25 -6.39 9.58
CA LYS A 64 -22.56 -5.72 9.56
C LYS A 64 -23.54 -6.38 10.54
N LEU A 65 -23.58 -7.72 10.54
CA LEU A 65 -24.44 -8.49 11.46
C LEU A 65 -24.04 -8.32 12.93
N ALA A 66 -22.76 -8.08 13.22
CA ALA A 66 -22.23 -7.89 14.56
C ALA A 66 -22.20 -6.41 15.01
N GLY A 67 -22.57 -5.46 14.16
CA GLY A 67 -22.42 -4.02 14.42
C GLY A 67 -20.95 -3.59 14.58
N GLN A 68 -20.03 -4.24 13.87
CA GLN A 68 -18.58 -4.02 13.93
C GLN A 68 -18.00 -3.47 12.63
N GLU A 69 -18.84 -3.04 11.69
CA GLU A 69 -18.45 -2.53 10.37
C GLU A 69 -17.63 -1.22 10.40
N LYS A 70 -17.49 -0.59 11.57
CA LYS A 70 -16.63 0.58 11.80
C LYS A 70 -15.43 0.29 12.72
N ASN A 71 -15.31 -0.94 13.20
CA ASN A 71 -14.23 -1.31 14.11
C ASN A 71 -12.95 -1.56 13.31
N GLU A 72 -12.00 -0.63 13.39
CA GLU A 72 -10.73 -0.67 12.64
C GLU A 72 -9.96 -1.99 12.81
N LYS A 73 -10.03 -2.60 14.01
CA LYS A 73 -9.38 -3.90 14.27
C LYS A 73 -10.03 -5.03 13.48
N CYS A 74 -11.34 -4.95 13.24
CA CYS A 74 -12.08 -5.89 12.43
C CYS A 74 -11.87 -5.62 10.93
N LEU A 75 -11.87 -4.33 10.54
CA LEU A 75 -11.68 -3.90 9.16
C LEU A 75 -10.35 -4.41 8.59
N ALA A 76 -9.28 -4.41 9.40
CA ALA A 76 -7.96 -4.90 8.99
C ALA A 76 -7.93 -6.34 8.41
N CYS A 77 -8.93 -7.18 8.70
CA CYS A 77 -9.00 -8.57 8.23
C CYS A 77 -10.28 -8.90 7.43
N HIS A 78 -11.26 -8.01 7.38
CA HIS A 78 -12.58 -8.26 6.80
C HIS A 78 -12.91 -7.34 5.61
N THR A 79 -11.95 -6.52 5.19
CA THR A 79 -12.02 -5.72 3.97
C THR A 79 -10.72 -5.89 3.18
N THR A 80 -10.65 -5.27 2.00
CA THR A 80 -9.47 -5.34 1.12
C THR A 80 -8.64 -4.06 1.23
N GLY A 81 -7.35 -4.22 1.49
CA GLY A 81 -6.37 -3.13 1.48
C GLY A 81 -6.53 -2.12 2.62
N TYR A 82 -7.16 -2.49 3.74
CA TYR A 82 -7.31 -1.60 4.89
C TYR A 82 -5.94 -1.13 5.39
N GLY A 83 -5.81 0.19 5.62
CA GLY A 83 -4.55 0.82 6.02
C GLY A 83 -3.44 0.79 4.94
N GLN A 84 -3.72 0.27 3.74
CA GLN A 84 -2.76 0.10 2.64
C GLN A 84 -3.18 0.87 1.37
N GLY A 85 -4.13 1.81 1.50
CA GLY A 85 -4.66 2.58 0.39
C GLY A 85 -5.92 1.99 -0.27
N GLY A 86 -6.44 0.88 0.24
CA GLY A 86 -7.73 0.29 -0.12
C GLY A 86 -8.88 0.77 0.77
N TYR A 87 -9.70 -0.16 1.29
CA TYR A 87 -10.91 0.15 2.07
C TYR A 87 -10.66 1.21 3.14
N GLY A 88 -11.54 2.22 3.22
CA GLY A 88 -11.41 3.36 4.14
C GLY A 88 -10.61 4.54 3.59
N THR A 89 -10.07 4.44 2.37
CA THR A 89 -9.51 5.57 1.63
C THR A 89 -10.61 6.25 0.80
N ALA A 90 -10.70 7.59 0.90
CA ALA A 90 -11.66 8.40 0.15
C ALA A 90 -11.77 8.00 -1.34
N GLY A 91 -12.97 7.60 -1.76
CA GLY A 91 -13.29 7.26 -3.15
C GLY A 91 -13.11 5.79 -3.52
N VAL A 92 -12.76 4.92 -2.56
CA VAL A 92 -12.49 3.48 -2.79
C VAL A 92 -13.27 2.59 -1.81
N GLU A 93 -14.06 3.16 -0.89
CA GLU A 93 -14.55 2.42 0.29
C GLU A 93 -15.61 1.35 -0.02
N ALA A 94 -16.61 1.66 -0.85
CA ALA A 94 -17.74 0.73 -1.06
C ALA A 94 -17.35 -0.52 -1.86
N ASN A 95 -16.37 -0.41 -2.77
CA ASN A 95 -16.01 -1.49 -3.69
C ASN A 95 -15.03 -2.51 -3.08
N LEU A 96 -14.58 -2.30 -1.83
CA LEU A 96 -13.55 -3.12 -1.18
C LEU A 96 -14.06 -3.81 0.09
N GLU A 97 -15.38 -3.92 0.26
CA GLU A 97 -15.97 -4.78 1.29
C GLU A 97 -15.60 -6.25 1.04
N GLY A 98 -15.22 -6.96 2.10
CA GLY A 98 -14.80 -8.36 2.06
C GLY A 98 -13.32 -8.54 1.74
N VAL A 99 -12.84 -9.77 1.90
CA VAL A 99 -11.48 -10.18 1.51
C VAL A 99 -11.53 -10.56 0.04
N GLN A 100 -11.11 -9.63 -0.83
CA GLN A 100 -11.17 -9.76 -2.28
C GLN A 100 -9.84 -10.27 -2.86
N CYS A 101 -9.75 -10.31 -4.19
CA CYS A 101 -8.57 -10.75 -4.94
C CYS A 101 -7.28 -10.05 -4.44
N GLU A 102 -7.35 -8.73 -4.31
CA GLU A 102 -6.20 -7.86 -4.06
C GLU A 102 -5.66 -7.96 -2.62
N GLU A 103 -6.42 -8.54 -1.69
CA GLU A 103 -5.91 -8.81 -0.34
C GLU A 103 -4.87 -9.93 -0.36
N CYS A 104 -5.00 -10.86 -1.31
CA CYS A 104 -4.04 -11.94 -1.53
C CYS A 104 -2.99 -11.60 -2.60
N HIS A 105 -3.44 -10.98 -3.68
CA HIS A 105 -2.67 -10.78 -4.91
C HIS A 105 -1.96 -9.42 -5.00
N GLY A 106 -2.27 -8.50 -4.08
CA GLY A 106 -1.80 -7.11 -4.09
C GLY A 106 -2.70 -6.20 -4.95
N PRO A 107 -2.45 -4.87 -4.94
CA PRO A 107 -3.22 -3.90 -5.72
C PRO A 107 -3.06 -4.16 -7.22
N ALA A 108 -4.17 -4.21 -7.96
CA ALA A 108 -4.18 -4.62 -9.36
C ALA A 108 -4.29 -3.46 -10.37
N GLY A 109 -4.25 -2.20 -9.95
CA GLY A 109 -4.36 -1.04 -10.85
C GLY A 109 -3.42 -1.10 -12.06
N ASP A 110 -2.12 -1.28 -11.80
CA ASP A 110 -1.10 -1.42 -12.86
C ASP A 110 -1.28 -2.68 -13.71
N HIS A 111 -1.70 -3.78 -13.08
CA HIS A 111 -1.99 -5.04 -13.76
C HIS A 111 -3.14 -4.88 -14.77
N VAL A 112 -4.23 -4.22 -14.38
CA VAL A 112 -5.39 -3.96 -15.23
C VAL A 112 -5.07 -2.92 -16.31
N GLU A 113 -4.36 -1.85 -15.97
CA GLU A 113 -3.99 -0.79 -16.92
C GLU A 113 -3.09 -1.31 -18.04
N LYS A 114 -2.07 -2.10 -17.69
CA LYS A 114 -1.04 -2.57 -18.64
C LYS A 114 -1.30 -3.98 -19.16
N MET A 115 -2.31 -4.68 -18.62
CA MET A 115 -2.62 -6.08 -18.94
C MET A 115 -1.40 -7.01 -18.78
N ASP A 116 -0.60 -6.76 -17.75
CA ASP A 116 0.65 -7.46 -17.52
C ASP A 116 0.56 -8.33 -16.26
N LYS A 117 0.74 -9.64 -16.45
CA LYS A 117 0.71 -10.65 -15.38
C LYS A 117 1.86 -10.53 -14.38
N ASP A 118 2.95 -9.85 -14.75
CA ASP A 118 4.13 -9.70 -13.90
C ASP A 118 3.96 -8.51 -12.93
N LEU A 119 2.88 -7.73 -13.10
CA LEU A 119 2.49 -6.62 -12.22
C LEU A 119 1.47 -7.03 -11.15
N ILE A 120 1.29 -8.34 -10.92
CA ILE A 120 0.41 -8.87 -9.87
C ILE A 120 1.04 -10.12 -9.23
N THR A 121 0.81 -10.32 -7.93
CA THR A 121 1.31 -11.53 -7.26
C THR A 121 0.46 -12.73 -7.67
N ARG A 122 0.94 -13.58 -8.59
CA ARG A 122 0.18 -14.75 -9.03
C ARG A 122 0.00 -15.83 -7.96
N THR A 123 1.03 -16.02 -7.12
CA THR A 123 1.05 -17.05 -6.08
C THR A 123 1.38 -16.40 -4.74
N PRO A 124 0.36 -16.06 -3.93
CA PRO A 124 0.57 -15.49 -2.60
C PRO A 124 1.36 -16.46 -1.71
N SER A 125 2.28 -15.91 -0.91
CA SER A 125 2.94 -16.70 0.13
C SER A 125 1.98 -16.99 1.29
N ALA A 126 2.27 -18.03 2.08
CA ALA A 126 1.49 -18.35 3.29
C ALA A 126 1.42 -17.18 4.30
N MET A 127 2.38 -16.25 4.25
CA MET A 127 2.39 -15.07 5.11
C MET A 127 1.19 -14.16 4.86
N VAL A 128 0.67 -14.10 3.63
CA VAL A 128 -0.50 -13.28 3.32
C VAL A 128 -1.73 -13.79 4.09
N CYS A 129 -1.88 -15.11 4.18
CA CYS A 129 -2.92 -15.74 4.99
C CYS A 129 -2.71 -15.46 6.49
N ALA A 130 -1.46 -15.54 6.95
CA ALA A 130 -1.10 -15.35 8.36
C ALA A 130 -1.32 -13.92 8.87
N ARG A 131 -1.51 -12.92 7.99
CA ARG A 131 -1.89 -11.56 8.40
C ARG A 131 -3.25 -11.52 9.13
N CYS A 132 -4.16 -12.44 8.78
CA CYS A 132 -5.48 -12.54 9.39
C CYS A 132 -5.62 -13.83 10.21
N HIS A 133 -5.08 -14.94 9.72
CA HIS A 133 -5.15 -16.26 10.35
C HIS A 133 -3.92 -16.50 11.25
N MET A 134 -3.88 -15.79 12.38
CA MET A 134 -2.82 -15.89 13.38
C MET A 134 -3.17 -16.91 14.48
N GLU A 135 -2.15 -17.45 15.14
CA GLU A 135 -2.31 -18.39 16.27
C GLU A 135 -3.17 -17.81 17.40
N LYS A 136 -2.98 -16.53 17.71
CA LYS A 136 -3.87 -15.77 18.59
C LYS A 136 -4.89 -15.00 17.75
N SER A 137 -6.04 -15.63 17.52
CA SER A 137 -7.15 -14.97 16.84
C SER A 137 -7.62 -13.72 17.61
N ILE A 138 -7.79 -12.61 16.89
CA ILE A 138 -8.43 -11.39 17.42
C ILE A 138 -9.94 -11.60 17.68
N HIS A 139 -10.50 -12.72 17.23
CA HIS A 139 -11.87 -13.17 17.54
C HIS A 139 -11.97 -13.91 18.87
N ALA A 140 -10.88 -14.02 19.64
CA ALA A 140 -10.94 -14.49 21.02
C ALA A 140 -11.87 -13.54 21.81
N ARG A 141 -13.14 -13.94 21.93
CA ARG A 141 -14.04 -13.37 22.93
C ARG A 141 -13.37 -13.56 24.30
N PRO A 142 -13.45 -12.55 25.19
CA PRO A 142 -12.96 -12.70 26.56
C PRO A 142 -13.57 -13.93 27.24
#